data_AF-A0A7S2G1T6-F1
#
_entry.id   AF-A0A7S2G1T6-F1
#
_cell.length_a   1.000
_cell.length_b   1.000
_cell.length_c   1.000
_cell.angle_alpha   90.00
_cell.angle_beta   90.00
_cell.angle_gamma   90.00
#
_symmetry.space_group_name_H-M   'P 1'
#
loop_
_entity.id
_entity.type
_entity.pdbx_description
1 polymer ?
#
loop_
_entity_poly.entity_id
_entity_poly.type
_entity_poly.pdbx_seq_one_letter_code
_entity_poly.pdbx_strand_id
1 'polypeptide(L)'
;MGGGSSTDRRYMSGMLPEDYWEKVAWPENKEVLSILQLNKHQALKIFEAFVDIDSDNSGEMSVEEFHVYLGMTSTKFSERIFGILDADASGALNFSEFAVGVWNYCTYDVRLITKLAFDIFDIDQQGKLDLAECDALLRMVYDVPHLDNIEGPPSGKEIMELIDVNGDGEVTIDEFSDLMETHLYILQPALDLQRALRQRLLGVKFWDGLTELRRQLFAAEDSLASNSIESMKEILVIKQKERESRQHQEEEALSEEEQAHILEQKERARRKHAEKQYQKKRRVQKLNAQITEEEKAEKLALAEVRECRLMLEEPFTFDQLSERRQAREALYSAANKLKDASLAALNVRQANERKNSIEVDRSVDLFLPAF
;
A
#
# COMPACT_ATOMS: atom_id res chain seq x y z
N MET A 1 -37.10 -35.92 10.19
CA MET A 1 -36.06 -36.71 9.52
C MET A 1 -35.72 -35.96 8.23
N GLY A 2 -34.51 -35.52 7.93
CA GLY A 2 -33.24 -35.69 8.61
C GLY A 2 -32.36 -34.44 8.46
N GLY A 3 -31.45 -34.27 9.40
CA GLY A 3 -30.32 -33.35 9.26
C GLY A 3 -29.35 -33.93 8.24
N GLY A 4 -29.24 -33.30 7.08
CA GLY A 4 -28.13 -33.49 6.17
C GLY A 4 -26.93 -32.71 6.70
N SER A 5 -25.80 -33.41 6.83
CA SER A 5 -24.50 -32.81 7.14
C SER A 5 -24.15 -31.70 6.15
N SER A 6 -23.86 -30.50 6.64
CA SER A 6 -23.50 -29.30 5.88
C SER A 6 -22.17 -29.40 5.10
N THR A 7 -21.57 -30.59 5.01
CA THR A 7 -20.17 -30.80 4.59
C THR A 7 -19.97 -31.13 3.12
N ASP A 8 -21.04 -31.23 2.32
CA ASP A 8 -20.96 -31.61 0.89
C ASP A 8 -21.57 -30.59 -0.08
N ARG A 9 -21.97 -29.40 0.39
CA ARG A 9 -22.41 -28.33 -0.53
C ARG A 9 -21.22 -27.90 -1.38
N ARG A 10 -21.36 -28.04 -2.69
CA ARG A 10 -20.38 -27.59 -3.69
C ARG A 10 -20.88 -26.28 -4.28
N TYR A 11 -19.96 -25.36 -4.54
CA TYR A 11 -20.23 -24.04 -5.09
C TYR A 11 -19.40 -23.84 -6.36
N MET A 12 -20.00 -23.17 -7.36
CA MET A 12 -19.43 -22.87 -8.68
C MET A 12 -18.67 -24.05 -9.28
N SER A 13 -17.36 -23.96 -9.50
CA SER A 13 -16.49 -24.97 -10.15
C SER A 13 -16.35 -26.31 -9.41
N GLY A 14 -17.37 -26.73 -8.66
CA GLY A 14 -17.39 -27.94 -7.85
C GLY A 14 -16.47 -27.82 -6.64
N MET A 15 -16.21 -26.62 -6.14
CA MET A 15 -15.36 -26.39 -4.97
C MET A 15 -16.22 -26.34 -3.70
N LEU A 16 -15.62 -26.52 -2.53
CA LEU A 16 -16.29 -26.13 -1.29
C LEU A 16 -16.42 -24.59 -1.25
N PRO A 17 -17.50 -24.02 -0.68
CA PRO A 17 -17.63 -22.58 -0.51
C PRO A 17 -16.41 -21.93 0.15
N GLU A 18 -15.85 -22.58 1.18
CA GLU A 18 -14.63 -22.15 1.87
C GLU A 18 -13.40 -22.14 0.95
N ASP A 19 -13.26 -23.14 0.08
CA ASP A 19 -12.16 -23.22 -0.89
C ASP A 19 -12.29 -22.15 -1.98
N TYR A 20 -13.52 -21.91 -2.45
CA TYR A 20 -13.81 -20.88 -3.44
C TYR A 20 -13.56 -19.49 -2.85
N TRP A 21 -13.96 -19.27 -1.60
CA TRP A 21 -13.66 -18.05 -0.85
C TRP A 21 -12.16 -17.77 -0.81
N GLU A 22 -11.36 -18.73 -0.37
CA GLU A 22 -9.91 -18.53 -0.21
C GLU A 22 -9.18 -18.32 -1.55
N LYS A 23 -9.61 -19.00 -2.62
CA LYS A 23 -8.89 -19.02 -3.91
C LYS A 23 -9.34 -17.95 -4.90
N VAL A 24 -10.62 -17.56 -4.87
CA VAL A 24 -11.24 -16.72 -5.91
C VAL A 24 -11.89 -15.49 -5.28
N ALA A 25 -12.95 -15.67 -4.49
CA ALA A 25 -13.77 -14.55 -4.04
C ALA A 25 -13.01 -13.58 -3.11
N TRP A 26 -12.18 -14.07 -2.19
CA TRP A 26 -11.40 -13.20 -1.30
C TRP A 26 -10.34 -12.40 -2.06
N PRO A 27 -9.43 -13.01 -2.88
CA PRO A 27 -8.47 -12.24 -3.67
C PRO A 27 -9.10 -11.15 -4.55
N GLU A 28 -10.21 -11.46 -5.23
CA GLU A 28 -10.90 -10.52 -6.14
C GLU A 28 -11.57 -9.36 -5.39
N ASN A 29 -12.12 -9.61 -4.19
CA ASN A 29 -12.93 -8.62 -3.46
C ASN A 29 -12.21 -8.01 -2.25
N LYS A 30 -10.97 -8.41 -1.96
CA LYS A 30 -10.20 -7.98 -0.78
C LYS A 30 -10.14 -6.46 -0.64
N GLU A 31 -9.95 -5.77 -1.75
CA GLU A 31 -9.81 -4.32 -1.76
C GLU A 31 -11.11 -3.63 -1.37
N VAL A 32 -12.21 -4.00 -2.03
CA VAL A 32 -13.56 -3.49 -1.73
C VAL A 32 -13.94 -3.79 -0.28
N LEU A 33 -13.80 -5.04 0.17
CA LEU A 33 -14.14 -5.45 1.54
C LEU A 33 -13.30 -4.71 2.60
N SER A 34 -12.05 -4.41 2.28
CA SER A 34 -11.18 -3.60 3.14
C SER A 34 -11.64 -2.14 3.23
N ILE A 35 -12.18 -1.56 2.15
CA ILE A 35 -12.73 -0.20 2.17
C ILE A 35 -13.97 -0.16 3.07
N LEU A 36 -14.83 -1.17 2.96
CA LEU A 36 -16.03 -1.36 3.78
C LEU A 36 -15.72 -1.65 5.27
N GLN A 37 -14.45 -1.65 5.69
CA GLN A 37 -14.01 -1.95 7.06
C GLN A 37 -14.46 -3.34 7.54
N LEU A 38 -14.61 -4.28 6.62
CA LEU A 38 -14.95 -5.67 6.91
C LEU A 38 -13.68 -6.50 7.02
N ASN A 39 -13.50 -7.19 8.14
CA ASN A 39 -12.42 -8.16 8.26
C ASN A 39 -12.77 -9.45 7.50
N LYS A 40 -11.75 -10.28 7.23
CA LYS A 40 -11.91 -11.52 6.46
C LYS A 40 -12.98 -12.46 7.02
N HIS A 41 -13.10 -12.56 8.35
CA HIS A 41 -14.10 -13.42 8.99
C HIS A 41 -15.53 -12.88 8.83
N GLN A 42 -15.71 -11.56 8.93
CA GLN A 42 -17.00 -10.91 8.69
C GLN A 42 -17.41 -11.02 7.23
N ALA A 43 -16.47 -10.78 6.31
CA ALA A 43 -16.73 -10.89 4.88
C ALA A 43 -17.03 -12.34 4.47
N LEU A 44 -16.37 -13.32 5.07
CA LEU A 44 -16.70 -14.74 4.87
C LEU A 44 -18.15 -15.05 5.25
N LYS A 45 -18.67 -14.51 6.36
CA LYS A 45 -20.07 -14.72 6.75
C LYS A 45 -21.07 -14.09 5.77
N ILE A 46 -20.72 -12.93 5.18
CA ILE A 46 -21.53 -12.32 4.13
C ILE A 46 -21.48 -13.20 2.87
N PHE A 47 -20.32 -13.76 2.55
CA PHE A 47 -20.17 -14.70 1.43
C PHE A 47 -20.92 -16.02 1.65
N GLU A 48 -20.89 -16.59 2.85
CA GLU A 48 -21.69 -17.77 3.21
C GLU A 48 -23.18 -17.50 3.03
N ALA A 49 -23.65 -16.31 3.45
CA ALA A 49 -25.02 -15.91 3.21
C ALA A 49 -25.33 -15.72 1.71
N PHE A 50 -24.41 -15.16 0.94
CA PHE A 50 -24.55 -15.07 -0.52
C PHE A 50 -24.72 -16.45 -1.17
N VAL A 51 -23.88 -17.41 -0.79
CA VAL A 51 -23.97 -18.81 -1.24
C VAL A 51 -25.26 -19.49 -0.77
N ASP A 52 -25.80 -19.10 0.39
CA ASP A 52 -27.10 -19.58 0.85
C ASP A 52 -28.27 -19.02 0.05
N ILE A 53 -28.14 -17.78 -0.43
CA ILE A 53 -29.15 -17.11 -1.25
C ILE A 53 -29.12 -17.65 -2.69
N ASP A 54 -27.93 -17.74 -3.30
CA ASP A 54 -27.66 -18.30 -4.63
C ASP A 54 -27.97 -19.81 -4.63
N SER A 55 -29.25 -20.12 -4.87
CA SER A 55 -29.83 -21.44 -4.69
C SER A 55 -29.60 -22.31 -5.91
N ASP A 56 -29.51 -21.69 -7.09
CA ASP A 56 -29.20 -22.35 -8.35
C ASP A 56 -27.70 -22.45 -8.64
N ASN A 57 -26.87 -21.82 -7.80
CA ASN A 57 -25.41 -21.83 -7.87
C ASN A 57 -24.89 -21.26 -9.20
N SER A 58 -25.55 -20.20 -9.67
CA SER A 58 -25.20 -19.45 -10.88
C SER A 58 -23.99 -18.54 -10.67
N GLY A 59 -23.67 -18.18 -9.42
CA GLY A 59 -22.64 -17.21 -9.09
C GLY A 59 -23.18 -15.77 -8.99
N GLU A 60 -24.46 -15.58 -9.28
CA GLU A 60 -25.18 -14.32 -9.22
C GLU A 60 -26.45 -14.54 -8.42
N MET A 61 -26.89 -13.51 -7.70
CA MET A 61 -28.10 -13.58 -6.89
C MET A 61 -29.24 -12.94 -7.67
N SER A 62 -30.34 -13.67 -7.90
CA SER A 62 -31.56 -13.10 -8.48
C SER A 62 -32.42 -12.37 -7.46
N VAL A 63 -33.35 -11.55 -7.95
CA VAL A 63 -34.34 -10.85 -7.10
C VAL A 63 -35.19 -11.85 -6.31
N GLU A 64 -35.64 -12.92 -6.96
CA GLU A 64 -36.49 -13.94 -6.36
C GLU A 64 -35.77 -14.65 -5.20
N GLU A 65 -34.52 -15.04 -5.41
CA GLU A 65 -33.70 -15.70 -4.39
C GLU A 65 -33.48 -14.82 -3.17
N PHE A 66 -33.19 -13.54 -3.39
CA PHE A 66 -33.02 -12.57 -2.31
C PHE A 66 -34.24 -12.48 -1.40
N HIS A 67 -35.45 -12.40 -1.99
CA HIS A 67 -36.69 -12.34 -1.23
C HIS A 67 -37.01 -13.64 -0.48
N VAL A 68 -36.77 -14.79 -1.13
CA VAL A 68 -36.96 -16.11 -0.53
C VAL A 68 -36.07 -16.27 0.71
N TYR A 69 -34.80 -15.88 0.63
CA TYR A 69 -33.87 -15.97 1.76
C TYR A 69 -34.31 -15.13 2.95
N LEU A 70 -34.77 -13.90 2.69
CA LEU A 70 -35.26 -12.99 3.72
C LEU A 70 -36.63 -13.42 4.29
N GLY A 71 -37.35 -14.29 3.60
CA GLY A 71 -38.70 -14.71 3.98
C GLY A 71 -39.72 -13.57 3.79
N MET A 72 -39.48 -12.72 2.80
CA MET A 72 -40.29 -11.55 2.48
C MET A 72 -40.97 -11.73 1.13
N THR A 73 -42.15 -11.15 0.96
CA THR A 73 -42.78 -11.04 -0.35
C THR A 73 -42.04 -10.02 -1.20
N SER A 74 -41.80 -10.34 -2.48
CA SER A 74 -41.29 -9.35 -3.44
C SER A 74 -42.34 -8.25 -3.58
N THR A 75 -41.93 -7.02 -3.32
CA THR A 75 -42.72 -5.82 -3.57
C THR A 75 -42.04 -5.02 -4.67
N LYS A 76 -42.79 -4.19 -5.37
CA LYS A 76 -42.21 -3.28 -6.36
C LYS A 76 -41.16 -2.36 -5.74
N PHE A 77 -41.30 -2.02 -4.46
CA PHE A 77 -40.31 -1.25 -3.73
C PHE A 77 -39.00 -2.03 -3.49
N SER A 78 -39.08 -3.27 -3.03
CA SER A 78 -37.90 -4.09 -2.79
C SER A 78 -37.19 -4.53 -4.09
N GLU A 79 -37.92 -4.68 -5.19
CA GLU A 79 -37.34 -4.81 -6.54
C GLU A 79 -36.54 -3.57 -6.96
N ARG A 80 -37.04 -2.36 -6.64
CA ARG A 80 -36.31 -1.12 -6.93
C ARG A 80 -35.05 -0.99 -6.07
N ILE A 81 -35.12 -1.32 -4.78
CA ILE A 81 -33.92 -1.38 -3.94
C ILE A 81 -32.91 -2.34 -4.53
N PHE A 82 -33.34 -3.51 -4.98
CA PHE A 82 -32.45 -4.46 -5.62
C PHE A 82 -31.80 -3.86 -6.88
N GLY A 83 -32.58 -3.22 -7.75
CA GLY A 83 -32.07 -2.54 -8.95
C GLY A 83 -31.10 -1.38 -8.65
N ILE A 84 -31.18 -0.78 -7.47
CA ILE A 84 -30.21 0.23 -6.99
C ILE A 84 -28.88 -0.40 -6.61
N LEU A 85 -28.90 -1.65 -6.11
CA LEU A 85 -27.69 -2.40 -5.80
C LEU A 85 -27.02 -2.97 -7.05
N ASP A 86 -27.80 -3.22 -8.10
CA ASP A 86 -27.38 -3.75 -9.40
C ASP A 86 -26.70 -2.65 -10.22
N ALA A 87 -25.38 -2.54 -10.08
CA ALA A 87 -24.62 -1.40 -10.59
C ALA A 87 -24.41 -1.48 -12.11
N ASP A 88 -24.42 -2.69 -12.66
CA ASP A 88 -24.28 -2.97 -14.09
C ASP A 88 -25.60 -3.22 -14.83
N ALA A 89 -26.72 -3.23 -14.10
CA ALA A 89 -28.07 -3.45 -14.61
C ALA A 89 -28.21 -4.81 -15.31
N SER A 90 -27.49 -5.83 -14.85
CA SER A 90 -27.56 -7.19 -15.35
C SER A 90 -28.87 -7.90 -14.99
N GLY A 91 -29.58 -7.40 -13.97
CA GLY A 91 -30.78 -8.01 -13.39
C GLY A 91 -30.48 -9.00 -12.27
N ALA A 92 -29.22 -9.19 -11.92
CA ALA A 92 -28.76 -10.03 -10.82
C ALA A 92 -27.60 -9.34 -10.09
N LEU A 93 -27.29 -9.79 -8.87
CA LEU A 93 -26.18 -9.22 -8.09
C LEU A 93 -25.04 -10.21 -8.01
N ASN A 94 -23.87 -9.85 -8.50
CA ASN A 94 -22.66 -10.60 -8.17
C ASN A 94 -22.27 -10.36 -6.69
N PHE A 95 -21.33 -11.16 -6.16
CA PHE A 95 -20.95 -11.04 -4.75
C PHE A 95 -20.43 -9.64 -4.36
N SER A 96 -19.72 -8.96 -5.26
CA SER A 96 -19.15 -7.64 -4.98
C SER A 96 -20.25 -6.59 -4.81
N GLU A 97 -21.24 -6.60 -5.69
CA GLU A 97 -22.41 -5.72 -5.66
C GLU A 97 -23.28 -6.02 -4.46
N PHE A 98 -23.50 -7.31 -4.16
CA PHE A 98 -24.21 -7.72 -2.96
C PHE A 98 -23.52 -7.22 -1.69
N ALA A 99 -22.20 -7.41 -1.56
CA ALA A 99 -21.46 -6.99 -0.36
C ALA A 99 -21.49 -5.46 -0.17
N VAL A 100 -21.29 -4.69 -1.25
CA VAL A 100 -21.37 -3.22 -1.23
C VAL A 100 -22.79 -2.75 -0.92
N GLY A 101 -23.78 -3.33 -1.59
CA GLY A 101 -25.18 -2.97 -1.44
C GLY A 101 -25.71 -3.25 -0.03
N VAL A 102 -25.42 -4.44 0.50
CA VAL A 102 -25.74 -4.81 1.89
C VAL A 102 -25.05 -3.87 2.86
N TRP A 103 -23.76 -3.59 2.67
CA TRP A 103 -23.03 -2.71 3.58
C TRP A 103 -23.64 -1.31 3.62
N ASN A 104 -23.96 -0.73 2.45
CA ASN A 104 -24.59 0.58 2.39
C ASN A 104 -25.97 0.55 3.03
N TYR A 105 -26.86 -0.31 2.53
CA TYR A 105 -28.23 -0.38 3.01
C TYR A 105 -28.28 -0.68 4.50
N CYS A 106 -27.44 -1.58 5.01
CA CYS A 106 -27.39 -1.88 6.45
C CYS A 106 -26.67 -0.82 7.29
N THR A 107 -25.90 0.11 6.72
CA THR A 107 -25.26 1.19 7.49
C THR A 107 -26.04 2.50 7.44
N TYR A 108 -26.99 2.65 6.52
CA TYR A 108 -27.85 3.82 6.44
C TYR A 108 -28.62 4.09 7.73
N ASP A 109 -28.64 5.35 8.13
CA ASP A 109 -29.55 5.86 9.15
C ASP A 109 -30.88 6.29 8.51
N VAL A 110 -31.81 6.76 9.33
CA VAL A 110 -33.16 7.15 8.88
C VAL A 110 -33.11 8.22 7.79
N ARG A 111 -32.15 9.16 7.87
CA ARG A 111 -31.98 10.23 6.88
C ARG A 111 -31.54 9.65 5.54
N LEU A 112 -30.55 8.76 5.54
CA LEU A 112 -30.08 8.11 4.31
C LEU A 112 -31.13 7.17 3.70
N ILE A 113 -31.90 6.46 4.53
CA ILE A 113 -33.04 5.65 4.05
C ILE A 113 -34.13 6.56 3.44
N THR A 114 -34.37 7.73 4.03
CA THR A 114 -35.33 8.71 3.51
C THR A 114 -34.88 9.23 2.15
N LYS A 115 -33.59 9.56 1.99
CA LYS A 115 -33.02 9.96 0.70
C LYS A 115 -33.06 8.84 -0.34
N LEU A 116 -32.69 7.62 0.05
CA LEU A 116 -32.82 6.45 -0.82
C LEU A 116 -34.27 6.23 -1.27
N ALA A 117 -35.22 6.37 -0.35
CA ALA A 117 -36.64 6.29 -0.67
C ALA A 117 -36.99 7.39 -1.67
N PHE A 118 -36.65 8.66 -1.40
CA PHE A 118 -36.86 9.76 -2.35
C PHE A 118 -36.28 9.46 -3.74
N ASP A 119 -35.05 8.94 -3.83
CA ASP A 119 -34.43 8.55 -5.11
C ASP A 119 -35.20 7.42 -5.83
N ILE A 120 -35.86 6.53 -5.08
CA ILE A 120 -36.74 5.50 -5.64
C ILE A 120 -38.08 6.09 -6.11
N PHE A 121 -38.52 7.19 -5.47
CA PHE A 121 -39.79 7.85 -5.72
C PHE A 121 -39.68 8.75 -6.95
N ASP A 122 -38.54 9.42 -7.11
CA ASP A 122 -38.19 10.31 -8.21
C ASP A 122 -37.77 9.50 -9.45
N ILE A 123 -38.77 8.99 -10.19
CA ILE A 123 -38.53 8.07 -11.31
C ILE A 123 -37.81 8.78 -12.46
N ASP A 124 -38.13 10.06 -12.65
CA ASP A 124 -37.58 10.87 -13.73
C ASP A 124 -36.35 11.70 -13.34
N GLN A 125 -35.90 11.59 -12.08
CA GLN A 125 -34.69 12.21 -11.53
C GLN A 125 -34.69 13.73 -11.66
N GLN A 126 -35.86 14.35 -11.53
CA GLN A 126 -36.01 15.81 -11.56
C GLN A 126 -35.63 16.48 -10.23
N GLY A 127 -35.37 15.69 -9.19
CA GLY A 127 -35.05 16.17 -7.84
C GLY A 127 -36.27 16.65 -7.07
N LYS A 128 -37.46 16.33 -7.56
CA LYS A 128 -38.77 16.69 -7.01
C LYS A 128 -39.76 15.58 -7.33
N LEU A 129 -40.69 15.31 -6.42
CA LEU A 129 -41.74 14.31 -6.64
C LEU A 129 -43.03 15.01 -7.04
N ASP A 130 -43.64 14.57 -8.13
CA ASP A 130 -45.00 14.98 -8.45
C ASP A 130 -46.05 14.10 -7.74
N LEU A 131 -47.32 14.52 -7.82
CA LEU A 131 -48.43 13.80 -7.20
C LEU A 131 -48.61 12.38 -7.77
N ALA A 132 -48.30 12.18 -9.06
CA ALA A 132 -48.43 10.89 -9.71
C ALA A 132 -47.33 9.91 -9.24
N GLU A 133 -46.11 10.40 -9.03
CA GLU A 133 -44.98 9.66 -8.48
C GLU A 133 -45.22 9.26 -7.02
N CYS A 134 -45.72 10.20 -6.21
CA CYS A 134 -46.10 9.92 -4.82
C CYS A 134 -47.20 8.84 -4.73
N ASP A 135 -48.25 8.94 -5.54
CA ASP A 135 -49.35 7.96 -5.57
C ASP A 135 -48.91 6.60 -6.14
N ALA A 136 -48.14 6.59 -7.22
CA ALA A 136 -47.61 5.36 -7.83
C ALA A 136 -46.75 4.59 -6.82
N LEU A 137 -45.97 5.31 -6.02
CA LEU A 137 -45.09 4.66 -5.09
C LEU A 137 -45.80 4.16 -3.83
N LEU A 138 -46.75 4.89 -3.25
CA LEU A 138 -47.51 4.37 -2.12
C LEU A 138 -48.20 3.05 -2.48
N ARG A 139 -48.67 2.94 -3.73
CA ARG A 139 -49.16 1.68 -4.29
C ARG A 139 -48.09 0.60 -4.36
N MET A 140 -46.85 0.95 -4.71
CA MET A 140 -45.71 0.02 -4.76
C MET A 140 -45.21 -0.42 -3.38
N VAL A 141 -45.20 0.48 -2.39
CA VAL A 141 -44.71 0.22 -1.02
C VAL A 141 -45.70 -0.64 -0.25
N TYR A 142 -47.01 -0.39 -0.42
CA TYR A 142 -48.06 -1.16 0.24
C TYR A 142 -48.62 -2.32 -0.61
N ASP A 143 -48.08 -2.53 -1.81
CA ASP A 143 -48.46 -3.57 -2.77
C ASP A 143 -49.98 -3.62 -3.05
N VAL A 144 -50.54 -2.45 -3.38
CA VAL A 144 -51.98 -2.24 -3.53
C VAL A 144 -52.32 -1.58 -4.88
N PRO A 145 -53.34 -2.08 -5.62
CA PRO A 145 -53.70 -1.50 -6.91
C PRO A 145 -54.34 -0.11 -6.79
N HIS A 146 -55.08 0.15 -5.70
CA HIS A 146 -55.72 1.44 -5.39
C HIS A 146 -55.66 1.71 -3.88
N LEU A 147 -55.38 2.97 -3.49
CA LEU A 147 -55.30 3.39 -2.08
C LEU A 147 -56.69 3.64 -1.46
N ASP A 148 -57.74 3.75 -2.29
CA ASP A 148 -59.08 4.20 -1.90
C ASP A 148 -59.82 3.31 -0.88
N ASN A 149 -59.31 2.13 -0.52
CA ASN A 149 -60.02 1.14 0.32
C ASN A 149 -59.12 0.42 1.36
N ILE A 150 -57.98 0.99 1.74
CA ILE A 150 -57.11 0.39 2.75
C ILE A 150 -57.38 1.07 4.09
N GLU A 151 -57.86 0.32 5.09
CA GLU A 151 -57.77 0.76 6.49
C GLU A 151 -56.27 0.79 6.87
N GLY A 152 -55.61 1.94 6.74
CA GLY A 152 -54.19 2.06 7.07
C GLY A 152 -53.50 3.34 6.55
N PRO A 153 -52.81 3.31 5.40
CA PRO A 153 -52.00 4.43 4.93
C PRO A 153 -52.83 5.51 4.23
N PRO A 154 -52.43 6.80 4.33
CA PRO A 154 -53.10 7.89 3.62
C PRO A 154 -52.95 7.76 2.10
N SER A 155 -53.98 8.18 1.37
CA SER A 155 -53.95 8.24 -0.10
C SER A 155 -52.84 9.15 -0.61
N GLY A 156 -52.41 8.98 -1.87
CA GLY A 156 -51.40 9.86 -2.47
C GLY A 156 -51.77 11.34 -2.42
N LYS A 157 -53.07 11.66 -2.47
CA LYS A 157 -53.58 13.03 -2.27
C LYS A 157 -53.47 13.51 -0.83
N GLU A 158 -53.82 12.67 0.13
CA GLU A 158 -53.69 13.01 1.56
C GLU A 158 -52.22 13.19 1.93
N ILE A 159 -51.33 12.35 1.39
CA ILE A 159 -49.88 12.52 1.56
C ILE A 159 -49.39 13.79 0.87
N MET A 160 -49.85 14.10 -0.34
CA MET A 160 -49.49 15.36 -1.00
C MET A 160 -49.95 16.56 -0.17
N GLU A 161 -51.19 16.56 0.32
CA GLU A 161 -51.72 17.63 1.19
C GLU A 161 -50.98 17.74 2.53
N LEU A 162 -50.32 16.67 2.97
CA LEU A 162 -49.50 16.64 4.18
C LEU A 162 -48.03 17.07 3.93
N ILE A 163 -47.47 16.78 2.76
CA ILE A 163 -46.05 17.06 2.43
C ILE A 163 -45.86 18.38 1.69
N ASP A 164 -46.75 18.71 0.76
CA ASP A 164 -46.65 19.91 -0.08
C ASP A 164 -47.05 21.15 0.74
N VAL A 165 -46.12 21.57 1.63
CA VAL A 165 -46.30 22.69 2.55
C VAL A 165 -46.45 24.00 1.78
N ASN A 166 -45.76 24.12 0.64
CA ASN A 166 -45.70 25.34 -0.14
C ASN A 166 -46.85 25.45 -1.17
N GLY A 167 -47.50 24.33 -1.52
CA GLY A 167 -48.67 24.24 -2.39
C GLY A 167 -48.37 24.38 -3.88
N ASP A 168 -47.13 24.13 -4.31
CA ASP A 168 -46.72 24.22 -5.72
C ASP A 168 -46.99 22.93 -6.52
N GLY A 169 -47.45 21.87 -5.86
CA GLY A 169 -47.75 20.59 -6.47
C GLY A 169 -46.52 19.73 -6.73
N GLU A 170 -45.37 20.09 -6.16
CA GLU A 170 -44.11 19.34 -6.23
C GLU A 170 -43.55 19.15 -4.81
N VAL A 171 -43.00 17.97 -4.51
CA VAL A 171 -42.41 17.68 -3.21
C VAL A 171 -40.90 17.65 -3.32
N THR A 172 -40.22 18.53 -2.60
CA THR A 172 -38.76 18.56 -2.50
C THR A 172 -38.22 17.52 -1.50
N ILE A 173 -36.93 17.19 -1.58
CA ILE A 173 -36.26 16.30 -0.63
C ILE A 173 -36.35 16.80 0.82
N ASP A 174 -36.34 18.12 1.02
CA ASP A 174 -36.42 18.74 2.35
C ASP A 174 -37.83 18.56 2.93
N GLU A 175 -38.89 18.83 2.14
CA GLU A 175 -40.28 18.60 2.54
C GLU A 175 -40.55 17.11 2.80
N PHE A 176 -39.99 16.23 1.96
CA PHE A 176 -40.08 14.79 2.16
C PHE A 176 -39.38 14.35 3.47
N SER A 177 -38.21 14.92 3.76
CA SER A 177 -37.46 14.63 4.98
C SER A 177 -38.21 15.07 6.24
N ASP A 178 -38.81 16.26 6.22
CA ASP A 178 -39.62 16.79 7.32
C ASP A 178 -40.85 15.90 7.58
N LEU A 179 -41.49 15.36 6.53
CA LEU A 179 -42.60 14.42 6.70
C LEU A 179 -42.11 13.14 7.38
N MET A 180 -40.96 12.60 7.00
CA MET A 180 -40.45 11.35 7.56
C MET A 180 -40.09 11.44 9.04
N GLU A 181 -39.86 12.64 9.59
CA GLU A 181 -39.73 12.83 11.04
C GLU A 181 -41.02 12.51 11.80
N THR A 182 -42.18 12.73 11.17
CA THR A 182 -43.50 12.58 11.80
C THR A 182 -44.26 11.33 11.33
N HIS A 183 -44.04 10.89 10.09
CA HIS A 183 -44.77 9.81 9.42
C HIS A 183 -43.84 8.70 8.93
N LEU A 184 -42.85 8.33 9.75
CA LEU A 184 -41.87 7.27 9.45
C LEU A 184 -42.50 5.91 9.09
N TYR A 185 -43.79 5.70 9.41
CA TYR A 185 -44.51 4.49 9.04
C TYR A 185 -44.63 4.28 7.51
N ILE A 186 -44.51 5.35 6.73
CA ILE A 186 -44.48 5.29 5.26
C ILE A 186 -43.26 4.52 4.77
N LEU A 187 -42.13 4.62 5.49
CA LEU A 187 -40.90 3.89 5.19
C LEU A 187 -40.79 2.55 5.91
N GLN A 188 -41.84 2.06 6.60
CA GLN A 188 -41.70 0.80 7.35
C GLN A 188 -41.24 -0.37 6.49
N PRO A 189 -41.75 -0.60 5.26
CA PRO A 189 -41.26 -1.71 4.44
C PRO A 189 -39.76 -1.65 4.17
N ALA A 190 -39.20 -0.44 3.99
CA ALA A 190 -37.75 -0.24 3.87
C ALA A 190 -37.03 -0.54 5.19
N LEU A 191 -37.54 -0.01 6.31
CA LEU A 191 -36.93 -0.22 7.62
C LEU A 191 -37.00 -1.69 8.07
N ASP A 192 -38.07 -2.40 7.73
CA ASP A 192 -38.27 -3.81 8.01
C ASP A 192 -37.35 -4.67 7.13
N LEU A 193 -37.19 -4.34 5.85
CA LEU A 193 -36.18 -4.97 4.98
C LEU A 193 -34.77 -4.79 5.56
N GLN A 194 -34.42 -3.57 5.96
CA GLN A 194 -33.12 -3.28 6.55
C GLN A 194 -32.93 -4.07 7.85
N ARG A 195 -33.95 -4.11 8.71
CA ARG A 195 -33.91 -4.86 9.96
C ARG A 195 -33.75 -6.35 9.71
N ALA A 196 -34.45 -6.92 8.73
CA ALA A 196 -34.34 -8.32 8.34
C ALA A 196 -32.92 -8.65 7.87
N LEU A 197 -32.34 -7.82 6.99
CA LEU A 197 -30.95 -7.97 6.55
C LEU A 197 -29.97 -7.88 7.71
N ARG A 198 -30.08 -6.85 8.57
CA ARG A 198 -29.22 -6.68 9.75
C ARG A 198 -29.32 -7.85 10.73
N GLN A 199 -30.49 -8.49 10.84
CA GLN A 199 -30.69 -9.65 11.71
C GLN A 199 -30.09 -10.93 11.13
N ARG A 200 -30.27 -11.17 9.84
CA ARG A 200 -29.77 -12.37 9.15
C ARG A 200 -28.26 -12.30 8.91
N LEU A 201 -27.74 -11.13 8.59
CA LEU A 201 -26.34 -10.90 8.26
C LEU A 201 -25.64 -10.24 9.45
N LEU A 202 -24.67 -10.92 10.06
CA LEU A 202 -23.76 -10.40 11.10
C LEU A 202 -24.38 -9.83 12.41
N GLY A 203 -25.69 -9.57 12.46
CA GLY A 203 -26.44 -9.12 13.63
C GLY A 203 -26.53 -7.60 13.77
N VAL A 204 -27.63 -7.13 14.38
CA VAL A 204 -27.98 -5.69 14.48
C VAL A 204 -26.88 -4.85 15.14
N LYS A 205 -26.31 -5.32 16.26
CA LYS A 205 -25.26 -4.58 16.99
C LYS A 205 -23.99 -4.35 16.17
N PHE A 206 -23.67 -5.28 15.27
CA PHE A 206 -22.53 -5.13 14.39
C PHE A 206 -22.75 -3.98 13.42
N TRP A 207 -23.93 -3.94 12.79
CA TRP A 207 -24.31 -2.88 11.87
C TRP A 207 -24.46 -1.53 12.56
N ASP A 208 -24.97 -1.47 13.78
CA ASP A 208 -25.02 -0.22 14.55
C ASP A 208 -23.62 0.38 14.75
N GLY A 209 -22.61 -0.46 15.01
CA GLY A 209 -21.22 -0.04 15.10
C GLY A 209 -20.66 0.48 13.78
N LEU A 210 -21.00 -0.17 12.66
CA LEU A 210 -20.61 0.29 11.32
C LEU A 210 -21.36 1.56 10.88
N THR A 211 -22.63 1.74 11.27
CA THR A 211 -23.38 2.98 11.04
C THR A 211 -22.68 4.15 11.71
N GLU A 212 -22.23 3.98 12.95
CA GLU A 212 -21.50 5.04 13.65
C GLU A 212 -20.13 5.32 13.00
N LEU A 213 -19.43 4.28 12.56
CA LEU A 213 -18.20 4.44 11.80
C LEU A 213 -18.44 5.16 10.46
N ARG A 214 -19.55 4.86 9.78
CA ARG A 214 -19.93 5.52 8.53
C ARG A 214 -20.11 7.03 8.75
N ARG A 215 -20.82 7.44 9.80
CA ARG A 215 -20.99 8.85 10.14
C ARG A 215 -19.67 9.58 10.37
N GLN A 216 -18.64 8.89 10.87
CA GLN A 216 -17.34 9.51 11.11
C GLN A 216 -16.50 9.60 9.84
N LEU A 217 -16.58 8.59 8.97
CA LEU A 217 -15.71 8.44 7.81
C LEU A 217 -16.28 9.01 6.51
N PHE A 218 -17.62 9.08 6.39
CA PHE A 218 -18.31 9.36 5.13
C PHE A 218 -19.37 10.48 5.23
N ALA A 219 -19.41 11.24 6.33
CA ALA A 219 -20.40 12.30 6.50
C ALA A 219 -20.33 13.39 5.42
N ALA A 220 -19.15 13.69 4.88
CA ALA A 220 -19.00 14.69 3.83
C ALA A 220 -19.57 14.18 2.51
N GLU A 221 -19.27 12.94 2.16
CA GLU A 221 -19.69 12.25 0.93
C GLU A 221 -21.21 12.00 0.92
N ASP A 222 -21.76 11.53 2.06
CA ASP A 222 -23.20 11.34 2.25
C ASP A 222 -23.98 12.66 2.11
N SER A 223 -23.35 13.79 2.46
CA SER A 223 -23.94 15.13 2.31
C SER A 223 -23.80 15.72 0.91
N LEU A 224 -22.80 15.31 0.13
CA LEU A 224 -22.46 15.90 -1.17
C LEU A 224 -23.09 15.16 -2.36
N ALA A 225 -23.32 13.86 -2.24
CA ALA A 225 -23.83 13.09 -3.35
C ALA A 225 -25.25 13.54 -3.74
N SER A 226 -25.53 13.57 -5.04
CA SER A 226 -26.87 13.92 -5.56
C SER A 226 -27.90 12.83 -5.26
N ASN A 227 -27.49 11.56 -5.30
CA ASN A 227 -28.31 10.40 -4.93
C ASN A 227 -27.50 9.37 -4.13
N SER A 228 -28.21 8.46 -3.47
CA SER A 228 -27.65 7.40 -2.63
C SER A 228 -26.76 6.41 -3.38
N ILE A 229 -26.92 6.24 -4.70
CA ILE A 229 -26.14 5.32 -5.54
C ILE A 229 -24.77 5.90 -5.88
N GLU A 230 -24.73 7.19 -6.18
CA GLU A 230 -23.51 7.92 -6.51
C GLU A 230 -22.61 8.04 -5.27
N SER A 231 -23.20 8.22 -4.07
CA SER A 231 -22.47 8.07 -2.79
C SER A 231 -21.72 6.74 -2.72
N MET A 232 -22.35 5.63 -3.12
CA MET A 232 -21.72 4.30 -3.04
C MET A 232 -20.49 4.19 -3.95
N LYS A 233 -20.60 4.67 -5.19
CA LYS A 233 -19.52 4.61 -6.18
C LYS A 233 -18.38 5.58 -5.86
N GLU A 234 -18.72 6.80 -5.45
CA GLU A 234 -17.73 7.83 -5.11
C GLU A 234 -16.90 7.45 -3.88
N ILE A 235 -17.53 6.92 -2.82
CA ILE A 235 -16.83 6.49 -1.61
C ILE A 235 -15.79 5.42 -1.92
N LEU A 236 -16.13 4.42 -2.74
CA LEU A 236 -15.22 3.36 -3.14
C LEU A 236 -14.05 3.90 -3.97
N VAL A 237 -14.35 4.74 -4.97
CA VAL A 237 -13.33 5.33 -5.86
C VAL A 237 -12.38 6.27 -5.10
N ILE A 238 -12.92 7.11 -4.21
CA ILE A 238 -12.13 8.06 -3.40
C ILE A 238 -11.20 7.29 -2.46
N LYS A 239 -11.72 6.30 -1.71
CA LYS A 239 -10.91 5.52 -0.77
C LYS A 239 -9.84 4.69 -1.48
N GLN A 240 -10.12 4.20 -2.68
CA GLN A 240 -9.13 3.53 -3.51
C GLN A 240 -7.99 4.47 -3.89
N LYS A 241 -8.29 5.67 -4.42
CA LYS A 241 -7.27 6.67 -4.76
C LYS A 241 -6.45 7.13 -3.55
N GLU A 242 -7.07 7.38 -2.40
CA GLU A 242 -6.37 7.76 -1.16
C GLU A 242 -5.38 6.68 -0.69
N ARG A 243 -5.71 5.40 -0.92
CA ARG A 243 -4.85 4.28 -0.54
C ARG A 243 -3.70 4.09 -1.53
N GLU A 244 -3.98 4.15 -2.83
CA GLU A 244 -2.96 4.11 -3.87
C GLU A 244 -1.93 5.23 -3.66
N SER A 245 -2.41 6.44 -3.33
CA SER A 245 -1.53 7.56 -3.01
C SER A 245 -0.68 7.30 -1.77
N ARG A 246 -1.23 6.68 -0.71
CA ARG A 246 -0.47 6.30 0.48
C ARG A 246 0.56 5.21 0.19
N GLN A 247 0.21 4.20 -0.58
CA GLN A 247 1.15 3.14 -0.98
C GLN A 247 2.30 3.70 -1.81
N HIS A 248 2.00 4.59 -2.76
CA HIS A 248 3.02 5.28 -3.52
C HIS A 248 3.95 6.10 -2.62
N GLN A 249 3.41 6.83 -1.65
CA GLN A 249 4.22 7.58 -0.67
C GLN A 249 5.09 6.67 0.19
N GLU A 250 4.57 5.52 0.64
CA GLU A 250 5.33 4.54 1.42
C GLU A 250 6.44 3.89 0.58
N GLU A 251 6.17 3.54 -0.68
CA GLU A 251 7.17 2.99 -1.61
C GLU A 251 8.26 4.01 -1.95
N GLU A 252 7.89 5.27 -2.17
CA GLU A 252 8.84 6.36 -2.35
C GLU A 252 9.72 6.56 -1.12
N ALA A 253 9.14 6.55 0.09
CA ALA A 253 9.89 6.67 1.34
C ALA A 253 10.87 5.50 1.55
N LEU A 254 10.45 4.27 1.28
CA LEU A 254 11.31 3.08 1.32
C LEU A 254 12.47 3.18 0.32
N SER A 255 12.19 3.63 -0.90
CA SER A 255 13.21 3.86 -1.92
C SER A 255 14.22 4.93 -1.51
N GLU A 256 13.76 6.03 -0.90
CA GLU A 256 14.64 7.08 -0.37
C GLU A 256 15.53 6.57 0.78
N GLU A 257 14.98 5.79 1.70
CA GLU A 257 15.75 5.16 2.79
C GLU A 257 16.81 4.19 2.27
N GLU A 258 16.48 3.36 1.28
CA GLU A 258 17.44 2.45 0.62
C GLU A 258 18.57 3.23 -0.07
N GLN A 259 18.23 4.30 -0.80
CA GLN A 259 19.21 5.16 -1.45
C GLN A 259 20.14 5.86 -0.44
N ALA A 260 19.59 6.35 0.67
CA ALA A 260 20.36 6.95 1.76
C ALA A 260 21.32 5.95 2.41
N HIS A 261 20.86 4.72 2.66
CA HIS A 261 21.70 3.65 3.22
C HIS A 261 22.84 3.26 2.26
N ILE A 262 22.57 3.14 0.95
CA ILE A 262 23.61 2.89 -0.07
C ILE A 262 24.63 4.03 -0.09
N LEU A 263 24.18 5.29 0.00
CA LEU A 263 25.06 6.45 0.03
C LEU A 263 25.95 6.42 1.29
N GLU A 264 25.39 6.11 2.46
CA GLU A 264 26.13 6.00 3.71
C GLU A 264 27.18 4.89 3.65
N GLN A 265 26.85 3.73 3.08
CA GLN A 265 27.81 2.65 2.88
C GLN A 265 28.97 3.06 1.97
N LYS A 266 28.67 3.77 0.87
CA LYS A 266 29.70 4.31 -0.03
C LYS A 266 30.60 5.32 0.69
N GLU A 267 30.03 6.19 1.53
CA GLU A 267 30.81 7.11 2.36
C GLU A 267 31.70 6.39 3.37
N ARG A 268 31.16 5.41 4.10
CA ARG A 268 31.93 4.59 5.05
C ARG A 268 33.08 3.87 4.35
N ALA A 269 32.85 3.32 3.15
CA ALA A 269 33.90 2.71 2.34
C ALA A 269 34.98 3.72 1.91
N ARG A 270 34.57 4.93 1.48
CA ARG A 270 35.49 6.02 1.15
C ARG A 270 36.33 6.44 2.36
N ARG A 271 35.74 6.60 3.54
CA ARG A 271 36.45 6.94 4.79
C ARG A 271 37.47 5.88 5.17
N LYS A 272 37.08 4.59 5.14
CA LYS A 272 38.01 3.47 5.38
C LYS A 272 39.15 3.44 4.37
N HIS A 273 38.88 3.71 3.09
CA HIS A 273 39.93 3.78 2.07
C HIS A 273 40.89 4.95 2.33
N ALA A 274 40.37 6.14 2.63
CA ALA A 274 41.18 7.31 2.96
C ALA A 274 42.05 7.08 4.19
N GLU A 275 41.51 6.45 5.24
CA GLU A 275 42.27 6.11 6.45
C GLU A 275 43.40 5.11 6.15
N LYS A 276 43.13 4.05 5.38
CA LYS A 276 44.18 3.10 4.93
C LYS A 276 45.27 3.81 4.13
N GLN A 277 44.91 4.73 3.23
CA GLN A 277 45.88 5.52 2.47
C GLN A 277 46.71 6.42 3.38
N TYR A 278 46.09 7.08 4.36
CA TYR A 278 46.78 7.89 5.35
C TYR A 278 47.76 7.07 6.20
N GLN A 279 47.32 5.91 6.71
CA GLN A 279 48.19 5.01 7.47
C GLN A 279 49.36 4.48 6.64
N LYS A 280 49.13 4.16 5.36
CA LYS A 280 50.19 3.76 4.41
C LYS A 280 51.20 4.90 4.21
N LYS A 281 50.73 6.12 3.94
CA LYS A 281 51.58 7.31 3.82
C LYS A 281 52.40 7.53 5.10
N ARG A 282 51.77 7.42 6.27
CA ARG A 282 52.45 7.56 7.57
C ARG A 282 53.50 6.48 7.81
N ARG A 283 53.24 5.21 7.45
CA ARG A 283 54.24 4.13 7.52
C ARG A 283 55.43 4.41 6.61
N VAL A 284 55.19 4.83 5.37
CA VAL A 284 56.25 5.19 4.41
C VAL A 284 57.07 6.36 4.94
N GLN A 285 56.44 7.41 5.48
CA GLN A 285 57.15 8.54 6.10
C GLN A 285 58.02 8.10 7.29
N LYS A 286 57.50 7.23 8.18
CA LYS A 286 58.28 6.68 9.30
C LYS A 286 59.47 5.85 8.83
N LEU A 287 59.26 4.97 7.84
CA LEU A 287 60.34 4.18 7.23
C LEU A 287 61.39 5.09 6.59
N ASN A 288 60.97 6.12 5.85
CA ASN A 288 61.89 7.06 5.21
C ASN A 288 62.67 7.92 6.21
N ALA A 289 62.08 8.23 7.37
CA ALA A 289 62.76 8.96 8.45
C ALA A 289 63.82 8.11 9.18
N GLN A 290 63.72 6.78 9.10
CA GLN A 290 64.69 5.84 9.68
C GLN A 290 65.87 5.54 8.74
N ILE A 291 65.81 5.98 7.47
CA ILE A 291 66.91 5.82 6.51
C ILE A 291 67.99 6.83 6.86
N THR A 292 69.21 6.34 7.07
CA THR A 292 70.41 7.17 7.30
C THR A 292 70.79 7.96 6.04
N GLU A 293 71.51 9.07 6.18
CA GLU A 293 71.91 9.90 5.01
C GLU A 293 72.77 9.10 4.02
N GLU A 294 73.60 8.17 4.53
CA GLU A 294 74.43 7.26 3.73
C GLU A 294 73.59 6.26 2.94
N GLU A 295 72.50 5.74 3.49
CA GLU A 295 71.57 4.85 2.79
C GLU A 295 70.68 5.59 1.76
N LYS A 296 70.40 6.88 1.98
CA LYS A 296 69.75 7.73 0.97
C LYS A 296 70.69 7.97 -0.21
N ALA A 297 71.98 8.22 0.06
CA ALA A 297 73.00 8.37 -0.97
C ALA A 297 73.19 7.09 -1.81
N GLU A 298 73.18 5.91 -1.17
CA GLU A 298 73.20 4.61 -1.86
C GLU A 298 71.99 4.45 -2.81
N LYS A 299 70.78 4.75 -2.33
CA LYS A 299 69.56 4.67 -3.14
C LYS A 299 69.56 5.66 -4.32
N LEU A 300 70.06 6.87 -4.11
CA LEU A 300 70.16 7.88 -5.16
C LEU A 300 71.15 7.45 -6.24
N ALA A 301 72.34 6.97 -5.84
CA ALA A 301 73.34 6.46 -6.78
C ALA A 301 72.81 5.25 -7.57
N LEU A 302 72.00 4.38 -6.94
CA LEU A 302 71.37 3.24 -7.61
C LEU A 302 70.33 3.70 -8.66
N ALA A 303 69.57 4.76 -8.34
CA ALA A 303 68.62 5.38 -9.27
C ALA A 303 69.35 6.01 -10.47
N GLU A 304 70.44 6.75 -10.22
CA GLU A 304 71.29 7.34 -11.27
C GLU A 304 71.85 6.27 -12.21
N VAL A 305 72.35 5.15 -11.69
CA VAL A 305 72.79 4.00 -12.50
C VAL A 305 71.65 3.42 -13.34
N ARG A 306 70.44 3.32 -12.77
CA ARG A 306 69.27 2.78 -13.48
C ARG A 306 68.83 3.70 -14.61
N GLU A 307 68.83 5.01 -14.40
CA GLU A 307 68.52 5.99 -15.45
C GLU A 307 69.56 5.97 -16.57
N CYS A 308 70.86 5.98 -16.23
CA CYS A 308 71.92 5.85 -17.24
C CYS A 308 71.80 4.54 -18.03
N ARG A 309 71.34 3.45 -17.39
CA ARG A 309 71.13 2.16 -18.06
C ARG A 309 69.94 2.21 -19.02
N LEU A 310 68.83 2.84 -18.64
CA LEU A 310 67.66 3.02 -19.50
C LEU A 310 68.00 3.85 -20.73
N MET A 311 68.77 4.94 -20.58
CA MET A 311 69.26 5.73 -21.72
C MET A 311 70.13 4.92 -22.68
N LEU A 312 70.85 3.91 -22.18
CA LEU A 312 71.68 3.00 -23.01
C LEU A 312 70.86 1.88 -23.68
N GLU A 313 69.63 1.63 -23.22
CA GLU A 313 68.69 0.66 -23.80
C GLU A 313 67.90 1.26 -24.97
N GLU A 314 67.86 2.59 -25.12
CA GLU A 314 67.27 3.27 -26.29
C GLU A 314 68.17 3.13 -27.54
N PRO A 315 67.57 2.96 -28.76
CA PRO A 315 68.34 2.74 -29.97
C PRO A 315 69.03 4.03 -30.46
N PHE A 316 70.36 4.05 -30.37
CA PHE A 316 71.19 5.14 -30.92
C PHE A 316 71.35 5.03 -32.43
N THR A 317 71.23 6.14 -33.15
CA THR A 317 71.53 6.23 -34.60
C THR A 317 73.03 6.43 -34.86
N PHE A 318 73.49 6.21 -36.10
CA PHE A 318 74.93 6.25 -36.46
C PHE A 318 75.60 7.61 -36.16
N ASP A 319 74.85 8.71 -36.25
CA ASP A 319 75.37 10.06 -35.99
C ASP A 319 75.47 10.39 -34.48
N GLN A 320 74.91 9.54 -33.61
CA GLN A 320 74.87 9.72 -32.14
C GLN A 320 75.90 8.85 -31.39
N LEU A 321 76.93 8.36 -32.10
CA LEU A 321 77.98 7.52 -31.50
C LEU A 321 78.76 8.24 -30.38
N SER A 322 78.92 9.56 -30.47
CA SER A 322 79.50 10.40 -29.40
C SER A 322 78.62 10.44 -28.15
N GLU A 323 77.30 10.58 -28.33
CA GLU A 323 76.31 10.59 -27.24
C GLU A 323 76.23 9.23 -26.55
N ARG A 324 76.29 8.12 -27.31
CA ARG A 324 76.36 6.77 -26.75
C ARG A 324 77.62 6.55 -25.91
N ARG A 325 78.76 7.10 -26.36
CA ARG A 325 80.01 7.05 -25.62
C ARG A 325 79.91 7.85 -24.31
N GLN A 326 79.36 9.06 -24.36
CA GLN A 326 79.12 9.89 -23.18
C GLN A 326 78.15 9.23 -22.19
N ALA A 327 77.06 8.63 -22.66
CA ALA A 327 76.11 7.89 -21.83
C ALA A 327 76.78 6.68 -21.14
N ARG A 328 77.70 5.99 -21.83
CA ARG A 328 78.47 4.88 -21.25
C ARG A 328 79.49 5.35 -20.22
N GLU A 329 80.17 6.46 -20.48
CA GLU A 329 81.07 7.10 -19.50
C GLU A 329 80.30 7.59 -18.26
N ALA A 330 79.11 8.15 -18.45
CA ALA A 330 78.19 8.52 -17.37
C ALA A 330 77.74 7.31 -16.54
N LEU A 331 77.41 6.19 -17.19
CA LEU A 331 77.06 4.94 -16.50
C LEU A 331 78.23 4.39 -15.66
N TYR A 332 79.46 4.41 -16.19
CA TYR A 332 80.63 3.97 -15.41
C TYR A 332 80.89 4.90 -14.22
N SER A 333 80.73 6.21 -14.39
CA SER A 333 80.83 7.19 -13.31
C SER A 333 79.78 6.95 -12.23
N ALA A 334 78.50 6.79 -12.62
CA ALA A 334 77.41 6.49 -11.71
C ALA A 334 77.60 5.13 -10.99
N ALA A 335 78.12 4.11 -11.67
CA ALA A 335 78.39 2.80 -11.08
C ALA A 335 79.49 2.86 -10.01
N ASN A 336 80.53 3.68 -10.22
CA ASN A 336 81.56 3.91 -9.21
C ASN A 336 81.00 4.67 -8.00
N LYS A 337 80.19 5.73 -8.23
CA LYS A 337 79.49 6.43 -7.13
C LYS A 337 78.60 5.48 -6.31
N LEU A 338 77.88 4.58 -6.98
CA LEU A 338 77.06 3.56 -6.31
C LEU A 338 77.91 2.63 -5.47
N LYS A 339 79.04 2.14 -5.99
CA LYS A 339 79.95 1.27 -5.25
C LYS A 339 80.45 1.92 -3.96
N ASP A 340 80.85 3.19 -4.03
CA ASP A 340 81.35 3.92 -2.88
C ASP A 340 80.24 4.21 -1.86
N ALA A 341 79.05 4.61 -2.34
CA ALA A 341 77.88 4.85 -1.50
C ALA A 341 77.37 3.57 -0.83
N SER A 342 77.37 2.43 -1.53
CA SER A 342 77.01 1.12 -0.98
C SER A 342 77.99 0.65 0.10
N LEU A 343 79.29 0.91 -0.08
CA LEU A 343 80.29 0.59 0.95
C LEU A 343 80.07 1.43 2.22
N ALA A 344 79.79 2.73 2.06
CA ALA A 344 79.49 3.62 3.18
C ALA A 344 78.21 3.20 3.93
N ALA A 345 77.13 2.90 3.20
CA ALA A 345 75.87 2.44 3.77
C ALA A 345 76.03 1.09 4.51
N LEU A 346 76.80 0.15 3.95
CA LEU A 346 77.07 -1.15 4.59
C LEU A 346 77.80 -0.99 5.94
N ASN A 347 78.78 -0.09 6.01
CA ASN A 347 79.51 0.18 7.24
C ASN A 347 78.60 0.77 8.33
N VAL A 348 77.69 1.68 7.95
CA VAL A 348 76.70 2.26 8.87
C VAL A 348 75.69 1.20 9.36
N ARG A 349 75.21 0.31 8.48
CA ARG A 349 74.34 -0.81 8.87
C ARG A 349 75.02 -1.73 9.88
N GLN A 350 76.26 -2.15 9.61
CA GLN A 350 77.03 -2.99 10.53
C GLN A 350 77.29 -2.31 11.87
N ALA A 351 77.52 -0.99 11.88
CA ALA A 351 77.68 -0.22 13.11
C ALA A 351 76.38 -0.12 13.93
N ASN A 352 75.23 0.06 13.27
CA ASN A 352 73.92 0.11 13.91
C ASN A 352 73.47 -1.27 14.43
N GLU A 353 73.75 -2.36 13.70
CA GLU A 353 73.50 -3.74 14.17
C GLU A 353 74.31 -4.07 15.42
N ARG A 354 75.57 -3.64 15.49
CA ARG A 354 76.41 -3.78 16.69
C ARG A 354 75.86 -2.99 17.87
N LYS A 355 75.36 -1.76 17.66
CA LYS A 355 74.72 -0.95 18.72
C LYS A 355 73.41 -1.54 19.22
N ASN A 356 72.53 -1.99 18.32
CA ASN A 356 71.27 -2.63 18.69
C ASN A 356 71.52 -3.96 19.43
N SER A 357 72.53 -4.74 19.03
CA SER A 357 72.89 -5.99 19.74
C SER A 357 73.34 -5.73 21.18
N ILE A 358 74.01 -4.61 21.45
CA ILE A 358 74.44 -4.19 22.80
C ILE A 358 73.26 -3.62 23.62
N GLU A 359 72.29 -2.95 22.98
CA GLU A 359 71.08 -2.45 23.66
C GLU A 359 70.08 -3.55 24.03
N VAL A 360 69.94 -4.60 23.21
CA VAL A 360 69.14 -5.77 23.56
C VAL A 360 69.76 -6.52 24.75
N ASP A 361 71.08 -6.66 24.79
CA ASP A 361 71.79 -7.29 25.93
C ASP A 361 71.57 -6.51 27.25
N ARG A 362 71.67 -5.18 27.21
CA ARG A 362 71.38 -4.32 28.39
C ARG A 362 69.91 -4.32 28.83
N SER A 363 68.98 -4.61 27.92
CA SER A 363 67.55 -4.68 28.24
C SER A 363 67.18 -6.01 28.90
N VAL A 364 67.94 -7.08 28.63
CA VAL A 364 67.80 -8.38 29.28
C VAL A 364 68.39 -8.36 30.71
N ASP A 365 69.45 -7.58 30.94
CA ASP A 365 70.08 -7.41 32.27
C ASP A 365 69.24 -6.63 33.30
N LEU A 366 68.18 -5.93 32.90
CA LEU A 366 67.27 -5.20 33.81
C LEU A 366 66.09 -6.05 34.33
N PHE A 367 66.02 -7.33 33.96
CA PHE A 367 64.97 -8.27 34.38
C PHE A 367 65.50 -9.46 35.20
N LEU A 368 66.55 -9.28 35.99
CA LEU A 368 66.94 -10.25 37.04
C LEU A 368 66.29 -9.84 38.38
N PRO A 369 65.39 -10.67 38.96
CA PRO A 369 64.83 -10.40 40.27
C PRO A 369 65.93 -10.56 41.33
N ALA A 370 66.11 -9.55 42.18
CA ALA A 370 66.90 -9.67 43.39
C ALA A 370 66.25 -10.75 44.29
N PHE A 371 67.06 -11.76 44.65
CA PHE A 371 66.71 -12.85 45.56
C PHE A 371 66.29 -12.38 46.95
#